data_AF-A0A2G1BU30-F1
#
_entry.id   AF-A0A2G1BU30-F1
#
_cell.length_a   1.000
_cell.length_b   1.000
_cell.length_c   1.000
_cell.angle_alpha   90.00
_cell.angle_beta   90.00
_cell.angle_gamma   90.00
#
_symmetry.space_group_name_H-M   'P 1'
#
loop_
_entity.id
_entity.type
_entity.pdbx_description
1 polymer ?
#
loop_
_entity_poly.entity_id
_entity_poly.type
_entity_poly.pdbx_seq_one_letter_code
_entity_poly.pdbx_strand_id
1 'polypeptide(L)'
;RLLNSHIFLYEFATAEVTDLSEGKANGTNDLDPRLSPNEAEIIFVNTSNDGISTRTIYKVPFSEGSTTRTALFENATMPDWE
;
A
#
# COMPACT_ATOMS: atom_id res chain seq x y z
N ARG A 1 18.33 5.64 -8.03
CA ARG A 1 17.76 4.35 -8.49
C ARG A 1 16.86 3.84 -7.37
N LEU A 2 15.54 3.95 -7.51
CA LEU A 2 14.63 3.60 -6.44
C LEU A 2 14.31 2.10 -6.47
N LEU A 3 14.32 1.54 -5.25
CA LEU A 3 13.93 0.19 -4.87
C LEU A 3 12.49 -0.06 -5.31
N ASN A 4 12.18 -1.30 -5.70
CA ASN A 4 10.83 -1.78 -5.86
C ASN A 4 10.22 -1.96 -4.45
N SER A 5 9.61 -0.92 -3.88
CA SER A 5 9.11 -0.95 -2.50
C SER A 5 7.81 -1.75 -2.41
N HIS A 6 7.79 -2.72 -1.50
CA HIS A 6 6.65 -3.62 -1.24
C HIS A 6 6.16 -3.46 0.19
N ILE A 7 4.88 -3.78 0.41
CA ILE A 7 4.27 -3.87 1.72
C ILE A 7 4.10 -5.35 2.08
N PHE A 8 4.61 -5.74 3.25
CA PHE A 8 4.44 -7.08 3.79
C PHE A 8 3.62 -7.02 5.08
N LEU A 9 2.62 -7.89 5.19
CA LEU A 9 1.88 -8.15 6.42
C LEU A 9 2.48 -9.37 7.11
N TYR A 10 2.79 -9.24 8.40
CA TYR A 10 3.30 -10.35 9.21
C TYR A 10 2.30 -10.69 10.31
N GLU A 11 1.83 -11.92 10.32
CA GLU A 11 0.91 -12.44 11.33
C GLU A 11 1.69 -13.14 12.44
N PHE A 12 1.62 -12.63 13.67
CA PHE A 12 2.40 -13.19 14.79
C PHE A 12 1.88 -14.55 15.25
N ALA A 13 0.56 -14.80 15.09
CA ALA A 13 -0.04 -16.05 15.53
C ALA A 13 0.40 -17.26 14.68
N THR A 14 0.59 -17.05 13.38
CA THR A 14 0.94 -18.10 12.41
C THR A 14 2.38 -18.00 11.89
N ALA A 15 3.08 -16.90 12.18
CA ALA A 15 4.37 -16.53 11.58
C ALA A 15 4.33 -16.45 10.05
N GLU A 16 3.16 -16.20 9.46
CA GLU A 16 3.00 -16.03 8.02
C GLU A 16 3.34 -14.62 7.58
N VAL A 17 3.94 -14.51 6.40
CA VAL A 17 4.23 -13.24 5.71
C VAL A 17 3.43 -13.21 4.43
N THR A 18 2.62 -12.18 4.26
CA THR A 18 1.81 -11.95 3.05
C THR A 18 2.30 -10.68 2.34
N ASP A 19 2.60 -10.77 1.04
CA ASP A 19 2.90 -9.60 0.21
C ASP A 19 1.58 -8.93 -0.23
N LEU A 20 1.38 -7.67 0.17
CA LEU A 20 0.19 -6.88 -0.14
C LEU A 20 0.39 -5.96 -1.36
N SER A 21 1.58 -5.97 -1.95
CA SER A 21 1.91 -5.22 -3.15
C SER A 21 1.66 -6.03 -4.44
N GLU A 22 1.11 -7.24 -4.34
CA GLU A 22 0.65 -8.00 -5.50
C GLU A 22 -0.37 -7.18 -6.32
N GLY A 23 -0.19 -7.14 -7.65
CA GLY A 23 -1.08 -6.41 -8.56
C GLY A 23 -0.77 -4.91 -8.73
N LYS A 24 0.31 -4.39 -8.15
CA LYS A 24 0.77 -3.02 -8.48
C LYS A 24 1.37 -2.94 -9.88
N ALA A 25 1.31 -1.77 -10.51
CA ALA A 25 1.97 -1.54 -11.79
C ALA A 25 3.50 -1.61 -11.65
N ASN A 26 4.16 -2.24 -12.61
CA ASN A 26 5.62 -2.28 -12.66
C ASN A 26 6.22 -0.87 -12.68
N GLY A 27 7.32 -0.67 -11.97
CA GLY A 27 7.97 0.63 -11.85
C GLY A 27 7.32 1.55 -10.80
N THR A 28 6.35 1.07 -10.02
CA THR A 28 5.77 1.83 -8.91
C THR A 28 6.18 1.29 -7.54
N ASN A 29 6.11 2.16 -6.54
CA ASN A 29 6.45 1.93 -5.15
C ASN A 29 5.24 2.16 -4.28
N ASP A 30 5.00 1.26 -3.34
CA ASP A 30 4.03 1.47 -2.27
C ASP A 30 4.77 1.97 -1.02
N LEU A 31 4.30 3.08 -0.47
CA LEU A 31 4.92 3.86 0.58
C LEU A 31 3.88 4.24 1.64
N ASP A 32 4.34 4.60 2.84
CA ASP A 32 3.52 5.08 3.95
C ASP A 32 2.28 4.23 4.27
N PRO A 33 2.43 2.89 4.46
CA PRO A 33 1.30 2.03 4.81
C PRO A 33 0.76 2.33 6.22
N ARG A 34 -0.57 2.29 6.35
CA ARG A 34 -1.30 2.40 7.62
C ARG A 34 -2.43 1.38 7.65
N LEU A 35 -2.61 0.71 8.78
CA LEU A 35 -3.78 -0.15 9.02
C LEU A 35 -4.99 0.69 9.45
N SER A 36 -6.18 0.24 9.09
CA SER A 36 -7.42 0.77 9.65
C SER A 36 -7.52 0.46 11.16
N PRO A 37 -8.33 1.22 11.93
CA PRO A 37 -8.48 0.98 13.37
C PRO A 37 -9.01 -0.40 13.76
N ASN A 38 -9.73 -1.06 12.85
CA ASN A 38 -10.25 -2.41 13.02
C ASN A 38 -9.38 -3.48 12.33
N GLU A 39 -8.21 -3.10 11.81
CA GLU A 39 -7.26 -3.97 11.11
C GLU A 39 -7.87 -4.77 9.95
N ALA A 40 -8.98 -4.30 9.37
CA ALA A 40 -9.66 -4.96 8.26
C ALA A 40 -9.18 -4.49 6.89
N GLU A 41 -8.42 -3.39 6.83
CA GLU A 41 -7.91 -2.84 5.58
C GLU A 41 -6.61 -2.06 5.80
N ILE A 42 -5.87 -1.86 4.71
CA ILE A 42 -4.65 -1.06 4.65
C ILE A 42 -4.83 0.10 3.67
N ILE A 43 -4.28 1.25 4.02
CA ILE A 43 -4.22 2.43 3.18
C ILE A 43 -2.75 2.82 2.99
N PHE A 44 -2.34 3.18 1.77
CA PHE A 44 -0.95 3.48 1.43
C PHE A 44 -0.86 4.42 0.21
N VAL A 45 0.33 4.96 -0.04
CA VAL A 45 0.63 5.80 -1.20
C VAL A 45 1.35 4.98 -2.26
N ASN A 46 0.82 4.92 -3.48
CA ASN A 46 1.53 4.39 -4.64
C ASN A 46 2.06 5.53 -5.51
N THR A 47 3.29 5.40 -6.02
CA THR A 47 3.89 6.37 -6.94
C THR A 47 4.95 5.74 -7.82
N SER A 48 5.24 6.33 -8.99
CA SER A 48 6.34 5.89 -9.84
C SER A 48 7.69 5.98 -9.12
N ASN A 49 8.61 5.11 -9.47
CA ASN A 49 9.97 5.09 -8.95
C ASN A 49 10.89 6.19 -9.56
N ASP A 50 10.32 7.13 -10.31
CA ASP A 50 11.02 8.29 -10.90
C ASP A 50 11.20 9.46 -9.92
N GLY A 51 10.47 9.48 -8.81
CA GLY A 51 10.54 10.52 -7.78
C GLY A 51 9.81 11.84 -8.08
N ILE A 52 9.16 11.95 -9.25
CA ILE A 52 8.47 13.18 -9.70
C ILE A 52 7.01 12.94 -10.09
N SER A 53 6.62 11.69 -10.34
CA SER A 53 5.26 11.35 -10.72
C SER A 53 4.25 11.59 -9.60
N THR A 54 3.00 11.66 -10.03
CA THR A 54 1.83 11.76 -9.16
C THR A 54 1.83 10.63 -8.12
N ARG A 55 1.32 10.97 -6.94
CA ARG A 55 1.11 10.05 -5.83
C ARG A 55 -0.39 9.76 -5.73
N THR A 56 -0.75 8.49 -5.58
CA THR A 56 -2.14 8.07 -5.45
C THR A 56 -2.31 7.30 -4.16
N ILE A 57 -3.29 7.70 -3.36
CA ILE A 57 -3.65 6.99 -2.14
C ILE A 57 -4.57 5.82 -2.52
N TYR A 58 -4.14 4.61 -2.19
CA TYR A 58 -4.90 3.39 -2.39
C TYR A 58 -5.33 2.81 -1.06
N LYS A 59 -6.43 2.04 -1.11
CA LYS A 59 -6.92 1.23 -0.02
C LYS A 59 -7.17 -0.21 -0.48
N VAL A 60 -6.79 -1.18 0.35
CA VAL A 60 -6.97 -2.61 0.11
C VAL A 60 -7.59 -3.27 1.35
N PRO A 61 -8.75 -3.92 1.24
CA PRO A 61 -9.31 -4.71 2.32
C PRO A 61 -8.62 -6.07 2.45
N PHE A 62 -8.57 -6.60 3.67
CA PHE A 62 -8.20 -7.99 3.94
C PHE A 62 -9.45 -8.87 3.87
N SER A 63 -9.88 -9.20 2.65
CA SER A 63 -10.98 -10.14 2.43
C SER A 63 -10.48 -11.42 1.77
N GLU A 64 -11.04 -12.57 2.16
CA GLU A 64 -10.72 -13.85 1.54
C GLU A 64 -10.97 -13.78 0.01
N GLY A 65 -9.90 -13.98 -0.76
CA GLY A 65 -9.97 -14.12 -2.22
C GLY A 65 -9.89 -12.83 -3.04
N SER A 66 -9.69 -11.64 -2.43
CA SER A 66 -9.44 -10.42 -3.21
C SER A 66 -8.68 -9.34 -2.44
N THR A 67 -7.57 -8.88 -3.04
CA THR A 67 -6.77 -7.71 -2.65
C THR A 67 -7.00 -6.54 -3.61
N THR A 68 -8.23 -6.34 -4.07
CA THR A 68 -8.53 -5.25 -5.02
C THR A 68 -8.15 -3.88 -4.44
N ARG A 69 -7.23 -3.21 -5.13
CA ARG A 69 -6.81 -1.84 -4.86
C ARG A 69 -7.87 -0.85 -5.29
N THR A 70 -8.41 -0.09 -4.34
CA THR A 70 -9.30 1.04 -4.63
C THR A 70 -8.52 2.34 -4.53
N ALA A 71 -8.48 3.12 -5.62
CA ALA A 71 -7.93 4.48 -5.58
C ALA A 71 -8.89 5.41 -4.83
N LEU A 72 -8.41 6.11 -3.82
CA LEU A 72 -9.20 7.05 -3.03
C LEU A 72 -8.95 8.50 -3.44
N PHE A 73 -7.68 8.87 -3.60
CA PHE A 73 -7.25 10.23 -3.89
C PHE A 73 -6.06 10.23 -4.85
N GLU A 74 -6.14 11.04 -5.89
CA GLU A 74 -5.03 11.28 -6.81
C GLU A 74 -4.31 12.58 -6.44
N ASN A 75 -3.01 12.64 -6.73
CA ASN A 75 -2.13 13.75 -6.39
C ASN A 75 -2.15 14.10 -4.89
N ALA A 76 -2.17 13.06 -4.05
CA ALA A 76 -2.27 13.18 -2.61
C ALA A 76 -1.23 12.32 -1.91
N THR A 77 -0.84 12.76 -0.71
CA THR A 77 0.00 12.01 0.23
C THR A 77 -0.79 11.73 1.49
N MET A 78 -0.36 10.73 2.27
CA MET A 78 -0.94 10.52 3.59
C MET A 78 -0.87 11.82 4.40
N PRO A 79 -1.94 12.16 5.16
CA PRO A 79 -1.87 13.27 6.09
C PRO A 79 -0.80 12.96 7.15
N ASP A 80 0.08 13.93 7.36
CA ASP A 80 1.04 13.92 8.46
C ASP A 80 0.59 14.95 9.50
N TRP A 81 0.73 14.61 10.78
CA TRP A 81 0.52 15.54 11.89
C TRP A 81 1.74 15.41 12.80
N GLU A 82 2.53 16.48 12.88
CA GLU A 82 3.64 16.62 13.82
C GLU A 82 3.20 17.27 15.14
#